data_AF-S4PDM9-F1
#
_entry.id   AF-S4PDM9-F1
#
_cell.length_a   1.000
_cell.length_b   1.000
_cell.length_c   1.000
_cell.angle_alpha   90.00
_cell.angle_beta   90.00
_cell.angle_gamma   90.00
#
_symmetry.space_group_name_H-M   'P 1'
#
loop_
_entity.id
_entity.type
_entity.pdbx_description
1 polymer ?
#
loop_
_entity_poly.entity_id
_entity_poly.type
_entity_poly.pdbx_seq_one_letter_code
_entity_poly.pdbx_strand_id
1 'polypeptide(L)'
;MDILTAIRNATGPRPALFVPEVSFELLVKRQVRRLEDPSLRCVELVHEEMQRIVQHCGTEVQQEMQRFPRLHQRIVDVVTLLLRTRLPATNAMVENLVAIELAYINTKHPDFHREAALVSALLTSDGLVEEHDRMYRQKNPRSTPTP
;
A
#
# COMPACT_ATOMS: atom_id res chain seq x y z
N MET A 1 -8.58 5.10 14.42
CA MET A 1 -7.75 6.11 15.10
C MET A 1 -7.71 7.29 14.19
N ASP A 2 -8.40 8.34 14.60
CA ASP A 2 -8.42 9.58 13.84
C ASP A 2 -7.10 10.33 14.07
N ILE A 3 -6.69 11.12 13.07
CA ILE A 3 -5.38 11.78 13.03
C ILE A 3 -5.17 12.64 14.29
N LEU A 4 -6.19 13.38 14.73
CA LEU A 4 -6.13 14.22 15.93
C LEU A 4 -5.92 13.42 17.21
N THR A 5 -6.51 12.23 17.29
CA THR A 5 -6.34 11.33 18.44
C THR A 5 -4.92 10.75 18.45
N ALA A 6 -4.37 10.39 17.29
CA ALA A 6 -2.99 9.94 17.18
C ALA A 6 -1.99 11.04 17.61
N ILE A 7 -2.22 12.29 17.19
CA ILE A 7 -1.42 13.44 17.61
C ILE A 7 -1.50 13.64 19.12
N ARG A 8 -2.71 13.66 19.69
CA ARG A 8 -2.90 13.85 21.13
C ARG A 8 -2.21 12.76 21.95
N ASN A 9 -2.27 11.52 21.49
CA ASN A 9 -1.62 10.39 22.15
C ASN A 9 -0.09 10.46 22.04
N ALA A 10 0.45 10.89 20.90
CA ALA A 10 1.89 11.07 20.71
C ALA A 10 2.45 12.25 21.53
N THR A 11 1.66 13.32 21.71
CA THR A 11 2.00 14.46 22.59
C THR A 11 2.07 14.05 24.06
N GLY A 12 1.20 13.11 24.47
CA GLY A 12 1.16 12.62 25.85
C GLY A 12 0.64 13.69 26.82
N PRO A 13 1.00 13.61 28.12
CA PRO A 13 0.43 14.46 29.16
C PRO A 13 1.00 15.89 29.18
N ARG A 14 2.08 16.17 28.44
CA ARG A 14 2.73 17.50 28.42
C ARG A 14 2.15 18.37 27.32
N PRO A 15 1.97 19.68 27.54
CA PRO A 15 1.59 20.59 26.47
C PRO A 15 2.70 20.64 25.40
N ALA A 16 2.32 20.63 24.12
CA ALA A 16 3.24 20.70 22.99
C ALA A 16 3.04 21.99 22.19
N LEU A 17 4.16 22.57 21.73
CA LEU A 17 4.18 23.74 20.85
C LEU A 17 4.09 23.37 19.36
N PHE A 18 4.48 22.13 19.03
CA PHE A 18 4.49 21.59 17.66
C PHE A 18 3.88 20.19 17.65
N VAL A 19 3.39 19.77 16.47
CA VAL A 19 2.89 18.40 16.26
C VAL A 19 4.06 17.42 16.33
N PRO A 20 3.99 16.35 17.13
CA PRO A 20 5.08 15.38 17.21
C PRO A 20 5.23 14.57 15.92
N GLU A 21 6.46 14.44 15.42
CA GLU A 21 6.81 13.64 14.23
C GLU A 21 6.41 12.16 14.38
N VAL A 22 6.48 11.62 15.60
CA VAL A 22 6.07 10.25 15.94
C VAL A 22 4.61 9.97 15.55
N SER A 23 3.73 10.97 15.59
CA SER A 23 2.34 10.83 15.17
C SER A 23 2.24 10.47 13.69
N PHE A 24 3.02 11.18 12.86
CA PHE A 24 3.09 10.94 11.43
C PHE A 24 3.68 9.55 11.15
N GLU A 25 4.81 9.21 11.79
CA GLU A 25 5.43 7.90 11.60
C GLU A 25 4.48 6.75 11.96
N LEU A 26 3.76 6.86 13.08
CA LEU A 26 2.82 5.83 13.53
C LEU A 26 1.68 5.64 12.52
N LEU A 27 1.15 6.74 11.99
CA LEU A 27 0.08 6.71 10.98
C LEU A 27 0.57 6.09 9.67
N VAL A 28 1.76 6.46 9.19
CA VAL A 28 2.35 5.89 7.97
C VAL A 28 2.66 4.41 8.14
N LYS A 29 3.36 4.02 9.21
CA LYS A 29 3.68 2.62 9.51
C LYS A 29 2.42 1.75 9.61
N ARG A 30 1.31 2.30 10.14
CA ARG A 30 0.02 1.61 10.13
C ARG A 30 -0.50 1.34 8.72
N GLN A 31 -0.34 2.27 7.78
CA GLN A 31 -0.75 2.03 6.39
C GLN A 31 0.17 1.05 5.69
N VAL A 32 1.50 1.16 5.87
CA VAL A 32 2.48 0.25 5.29
C VAL A 32 2.25 -1.19 5.75
N ARG A 33 1.94 -1.44 7.03
CA ARG A 33 1.60 -2.78 7.54
C ARG A 33 0.43 -3.43 6.80
N ARG A 34 -0.51 -2.65 6.25
CA ARG A 34 -1.66 -3.21 5.51
C ARG A 34 -1.28 -3.77 4.14
N LEU A 35 -0.05 -3.54 3.69
CA LEU A 35 0.47 -4.08 2.43
C LEU A 35 0.97 -5.52 2.57
N GLU A 36 1.23 -6.00 3.79
CA GLU A 36 1.76 -7.34 4.02
C GLU A 36 0.81 -8.44 3.57
N ASP A 37 -0.43 -8.45 4.08
CA ASP A 37 -1.46 -9.42 3.70
C ASP A 37 -1.71 -9.51 2.18
N PRO A 38 -1.97 -8.41 1.44
CA PRO A 38 -2.17 -8.50 0.00
C PRO A 38 -0.90 -8.90 -0.76
N SER A 39 0.30 -8.56 -0.26
CA SER A 39 1.56 -9.01 -0.88
C SER A 39 1.80 -10.51 -0.70
N LEU A 40 1.53 -11.06 0.50
CA LEU A 40 1.58 -12.51 0.74
C LEU A 40 0.52 -13.24 -0.09
N ARG A 41 -0.69 -12.70 -0.18
CA ARG A 41 -1.74 -13.25 -1.04
C ARG A 41 -1.32 -13.27 -2.52
N CYS A 42 -0.59 -12.27 -2.98
CA CYS A 42 -0.02 -12.26 -4.33
C CYS A 42 0.95 -13.42 -4.54
N VAL A 43 1.82 -13.73 -3.57
CA VAL A 43 2.74 -14.88 -3.64
C VAL A 43 1.98 -16.20 -3.75
N GLU A 44 0.89 -16.37 -2.98
CA GLU A 44 0.04 -17.55 -3.06
C GLU A 44 -0.60 -17.72 -4.44
N LEU A 45 -1.18 -16.64 -4.98
CA LEU A 45 -1.81 -16.64 -6.31
C LEU A 45 -0.81 -16.98 -7.42
N VAL A 46 0.40 -16.44 -7.34
CA VAL A 46 1.49 -16.77 -8.28
C VAL A 46 1.88 -18.24 -8.14
N HIS A 47 2.01 -18.75 -6.91
CA HIS A 47 2.32 -20.17 -6.68
C HIS A 47 1.23 -21.10 -7.25
N GLU A 48 -0.05 -20.77 -7.05
CA GLU A 48 -1.19 -21.49 -7.66
C GLU A 48 -1.14 -21.46 -9.20
N GLU A 49 -0.82 -20.30 -9.80
CA GLU A 49 -0.65 -20.19 -11.25
C GLU A 49 0.51 -21.04 -11.76
N MET A 50 1.67 -21.01 -11.08
CA MET A 50 2.81 -21.85 -11.44
C MET A 50 2.46 -23.34 -11.38
N GLN A 51 1.69 -23.77 -10.39
CA GLN A 51 1.19 -25.16 -10.32
C GLN A 51 0.26 -25.48 -11.50
N ARG A 52 -0.64 -24.56 -11.87
CA ARG A 52 -1.50 -24.73 -13.06
C ARG A 52 -0.68 -24.85 -14.33
N ILE A 53 0.34 -24.01 -14.53
CA ILE A 53 1.24 -24.09 -15.69
C ILE A 53 1.90 -25.48 -15.77
N VAL A 54 2.43 -26.01 -14.65
CA VAL A 54 3.06 -27.34 -14.62
C VAL A 54 2.10 -28.45 -15.05
N GLN A 55 0.82 -28.37 -14.66
CA GLN A 55 -0.21 -29.33 -15.08
C GLN A 55 -0.56 -29.22 -16.57
N HIS A 56 -0.55 -28.00 -17.14
CA HIS A 56 -0.91 -27.76 -18.54
C HIS A 56 0.25 -27.95 -19.52
N CYS A 57 1.51 -27.85 -19.08
CA CYS A 57 2.67 -28.10 -19.94
C CYS A 57 2.70 -29.54 -20.50
N GLY A 58 2.04 -30.51 -19.86
CA GLY A 58 1.93 -31.87 -20.37
C GLY A 58 0.89 -32.05 -21.49
N THR A 59 -0.10 -31.17 -21.57
CA THR A 59 -1.19 -31.26 -22.55
C THR A 59 -0.83 -30.70 -23.92
N GLU A 60 0.07 -29.73 -24.03
CA GLU A 60 0.49 -29.20 -25.34
C GLU A 60 1.69 -29.97 -25.94
N VAL A 61 2.53 -30.60 -25.11
CA VAL A 61 3.71 -31.41 -25.52
C VAL A 61 3.33 -32.89 -25.78
N GLN A 62 2.07 -33.11 -26.17
CA GLN A 62 1.31 -34.33 -25.86
C GLN A 62 1.82 -35.64 -26.46
N GLN A 63 2.50 -35.65 -27.61
CA GLN A 63 2.87 -36.92 -28.25
C GLN A 63 4.04 -37.63 -27.57
N GLU A 64 5.10 -36.90 -27.21
CA GLU A 64 6.31 -37.52 -26.64
C GLU A 64 6.14 -37.83 -25.14
N MET A 65 5.44 -36.97 -24.39
CA MET A 65 5.19 -37.22 -22.97
C MET A 65 4.24 -38.38 -22.72
N GLN A 66 3.29 -38.65 -23.63
CA GLN A 66 2.43 -39.84 -23.57
C GLN A 66 3.22 -41.15 -23.75
N ARG A 67 4.35 -41.14 -24.49
CA ARG A 67 5.22 -42.32 -24.65
C ARG A 67 5.98 -42.67 -23.37
N PHE A 68 6.23 -41.68 -22.50
CA PHE A 68 7.00 -41.85 -21.27
C PHE A 68 6.21 -41.36 -20.03
N PRO A 69 5.08 -42.02 -19.68
CA PRO A 69 4.19 -41.55 -18.61
C PRO A 69 4.86 -41.51 -17.24
N ARG A 70 5.81 -42.42 -16.97
CA ARG A 70 6.59 -42.42 -15.72
C ARG A 70 7.55 -41.22 -15.63
N LEU A 71 8.14 -40.82 -16.76
CA LEU A 71 9.01 -39.64 -16.81
C LEU A 71 8.20 -38.37 -16.60
N HIS A 72 7.05 -38.27 -17.28
CA HIS A 72 6.15 -37.13 -17.13
C HIS A 72 5.72 -36.93 -15.67
N GLN A 73 5.26 -38.00 -14.99
CA GLN A 73 4.91 -37.94 -13.57
C GLN A 73 6.09 -37.46 -12.72
N ARG A 74 7.30 -37.99 -12.96
CA ARG A 74 8.49 -37.61 -12.20
C ARG A 74 8.88 -36.14 -12.40
N ILE A 75 8.73 -35.60 -13.60
CA ILE A 75 8.97 -34.18 -13.88
C ILE A 75 7.99 -33.32 -13.08
N VAL A 76 6.69 -33.64 -13.13
CA VAL A 76 5.66 -32.92 -12.37
C VAL A 76 5.98 -32.96 -10.88
N ASP A 77 6.27 -34.14 -10.33
CA ASP A 77 6.60 -34.30 -8.90
C ASP A 77 7.79 -33.42 -8.47
N VAL A 78 8.86 -33.41 -9.26
CA VAL A 78 10.08 -32.63 -8.96
C VAL A 78 9.80 -31.14 -9.01
N VAL A 79 9.09 -30.66 -10.03
CA VAL A 79 8.78 -29.23 -10.17
C VAL A 79 7.81 -28.79 -9.09
N THR A 80 6.75 -29.56 -8.80
CA THR A 80 5.82 -29.26 -7.71
C THR A 80 6.52 -29.20 -6.35
N LEU A 81 7.44 -30.13 -6.08
CA LEU A 81 8.24 -30.11 -4.86
C LEU A 81 9.14 -28.87 -4.80
N LEU A 82 9.79 -28.51 -5.91
CA LEU A 82 10.60 -27.29 -5.99
C LEU A 82 9.76 -26.05 -5.67
N LEU A 83 8.60 -25.88 -6.30
CA LEU A 83 7.72 -24.73 -6.04
C LEU A 83 7.30 -24.65 -4.57
N ARG A 84 6.91 -25.79 -3.98
CA ARG A 84 6.53 -25.86 -2.57
C ARG A 84 7.68 -25.51 -1.63
N THR A 85 8.90 -25.94 -1.93
CA THR A 85 10.08 -25.64 -1.09
C THR A 85 10.54 -24.20 -1.21
N ARG A 86 10.25 -23.52 -2.32
CA ARG A 86 10.59 -22.11 -2.53
C ARG A 86 9.58 -21.15 -1.91
N LEU A 87 8.32 -21.55 -1.76
CA LEU A 87 7.24 -20.72 -1.23
C LEU A 87 7.58 -20.05 0.13
N PRO A 88 8.05 -20.76 1.17
CA PRO A 88 8.37 -20.14 2.46
C PRO A 88 9.50 -19.11 2.38
N ALA A 89 10.50 -19.35 1.54
CA ALA A 89 11.61 -18.41 1.35
C ALA A 89 11.15 -17.12 0.67
N THR A 90 10.20 -17.21 -0.27
CA THR A 90 9.60 -16.03 -0.91
C THR A 90 8.71 -15.26 0.07
N ASN A 91 7.90 -15.94 0.89
CA ASN A 91 7.10 -15.29 1.94
C ASN A 91 7.99 -14.52 2.92
N ALA A 92 9.06 -15.16 3.42
CA ALA A 92 10.02 -14.50 4.30
C ALA A 92 10.67 -13.27 3.65
N MET A 93 10.95 -13.31 2.34
CA MET A 93 11.46 -12.13 1.62
C MET A 93 10.43 -11.00 1.56
N VAL A 94 9.15 -11.31 1.30
CA VAL A 94 8.06 -10.31 1.30
C VAL A 94 7.87 -9.69 2.68
N GLU A 95 7.83 -10.50 3.73
CA GLU A 95 7.78 -10.02 5.12
C GLU A 95 8.96 -9.10 5.44
N ASN A 96 10.18 -9.49 5.03
CA ASN A 96 11.38 -8.67 5.21
C ASN A 96 11.29 -7.33 4.47
N LEU A 97 10.74 -7.30 3.25
CA LEU A 97 10.55 -6.04 2.50
C LEU A 97 9.61 -5.10 3.26
N VAL A 98 8.48 -5.61 3.77
CA VAL A 98 7.58 -4.79 4.59
C VAL A 98 8.27 -4.32 5.88
N ALA A 99 9.04 -5.20 6.52
CA ALA A 99 9.80 -4.85 7.73
C ALA A 99 10.84 -3.74 7.48
N ILE A 100 11.50 -3.75 6.33
CA ILE A 100 12.44 -2.69 5.91
C ILE A 100 11.71 -1.35 5.79
N GLU A 101 10.55 -1.32 5.12
CA GLU A 101 9.75 -0.09 4.97
C GLU A 101 9.21 0.43 6.33
N LEU A 102 8.97 -0.47 7.29
CA LEU A 102 8.56 -0.09 8.65
C LEU A 102 9.71 0.36 9.54
N ALA A 103 10.94 -0.05 9.24
CA ALA A 103 12.12 0.27 10.03
C ALA A 103 12.45 1.76 9.95
N TYR A 104 12.29 2.38 8.77
CA TYR A 104 12.65 3.77 8.55
C TYR A 104 11.76 4.47 7.52
N ILE A 105 11.29 5.67 7.85
CA ILE A 105 10.55 6.52 6.91
C ILE A 105 11.49 7.59 6.37
N ASN A 106 11.74 7.57 5.06
CA ASN A 106 12.60 8.54 4.41
C ASN A 106 11.85 9.83 4.06
N THR A 107 11.80 10.78 5.00
CA THR A 107 11.23 12.11 4.75
C THR A 107 12.04 12.95 3.77
N LYS A 108 13.28 12.54 3.43
CA LYS A 108 14.14 13.19 2.43
C LYS A 108 13.92 12.68 1.01
N HIS A 109 12.97 11.76 0.80
CA HIS A 109 12.65 11.26 -0.53
C HIS A 109 12.23 12.42 -1.47
N PRO A 110 12.72 12.47 -2.72
CA PRO A 110 12.43 13.58 -3.65
C PRO A 110 10.93 13.74 -3.93
N ASP A 111 10.20 12.62 -4.01
CA ASP A 111 8.76 12.66 -4.27
C ASP A 111 7.97 13.14 -3.05
N PHE A 112 8.46 12.90 -1.83
CA PHE A 112 7.79 13.34 -0.60
C PHE A 112 7.66 14.87 -0.55
N HIS A 113 8.73 15.59 -0.92
CA HIS A 113 8.71 17.05 -0.96
C HIS A 113 7.83 17.61 -2.07
N ARG A 114 7.87 16.97 -3.26
CA ARG A 114 7.08 17.40 -4.42
C ARG A 114 5.58 17.25 -4.14
N GLU A 115 5.17 16.11 -3.60
CA GLU A 115 3.76 15.84 -3.29
C GLU A 115 3.27 16.66 -2.11
N ALA A 116 4.07 16.85 -1.06
CA ALA A 116 3.69 17.72 0.06
C ALA A 116 3.45 19.17 -0.41
N ALA A 117 4.30 19.69 -1.30
CA ALA A 117 4.10 21.01 -1.90
C ALA A 117 2.83 21.09 -2.75
N LEU A 118 2.55 20.05 -3.55
CA LEU A 118 1.33 19.97 -4.36
C LEU A 118 0.06 19.94 -3.50
N VAL A 119 0.04 19.10 -2.45
CA VAL A 119 -1.09 19.01 -1.51
C VAL A 119 -1.29 20.34 -0.80
N SER A 120 -0.20 20.99 -0.37
CA SER A 120 -0.29 22.33 0.24
C SER A 120 -0.90 23.36 -0.71
N ALA A 121 -0.55 23.33 -2.00
CA ALA A 121 -1.10 24.23 -3.01
C ALA A 121 -2.59 23.96 -3.31
N LEU A 122 -3.00 22.68 -3.32
CA LEU A 122 -4.40 22.30 -3.49
C LEU A 122 -5.26 22.78 -2.31
N LEU A 123 -4.77 22.63 -1.09
CA LEU A 123 -5.48 23.08 0.11
C LEU A 123 -5.61 24.60 0.20
N THR A 124 -4.61 25.37 -0.25
CA THR A 124 -4.73 26.83 -0.35
C THR A 124 -5.65 27.27 -1.48
N SER A 125 -5.78 26.49 -2.56
CA SER A 125 -6.71 26.82 -3.64
C SER A 125 -8.18 26.71 -3.21
N ASP A 126 -8.54 25.73 -2.39
CA ASP A 126 -9.89 25.62 -1.77
C ASP A 126 -10.13 26.74 -0.74
N GLY A 127 -9.09 27.12 0.03
CA GLY A 127 -9.18 28.23 0.98
C GLY A 127 -9.44 29.59 0.31
N LEU A 128 -8.89 29.82 -0.90
CA LEU A 128 -9.17 31.02 -1.69
C LEU A 128 -10.60 31.06 -2.22
N VAL A 129 -11.21 29.91 -2.52
CA VAL A 129 -12.62 29.83 -2.92
C VAL A 129 -13.52 30.18 -1.74
N GLU A 130 -13.24 29.66 -0.54
CA GLU A 130 -14.00 30.02 0.67
C GLU A 130 -13.83 31.49 1.06
N GLU A 131 -12.63 32.05 0.92
CA GLU A 131 -12.35 33.45 1.24
C GLU A 131 -13.00 34.40 0.21
N HIS A 132 -12.99 34.04 -1.08
CA HIS A 132 -13.73 34.74 -2.13
C HIS A 132 -15.24 34.70 -1.88
N ASP A 133 -15.80 33.54 -1.52
CA ASP A 133 -17.23 33.38 -1.27
C ASP A 133 -17.69 34.14 0.00
N ARG A 134 -16.84 34.20 1.04
CA ARG A 134 -17.05 35.07 2.21
C ARG A 134 -16.97 36.55 1.83
N MET A 135 -16.02 36.95 1.01
CA MET A 135 -15.86 38.34 0.57
C MET A 135 -17.02 38.80 -0.34
N TYR A 136 -17.53 37.91 -1.20
CA TYR A 136 -18.73 38.14 -2.02
C TYR A 136 -20.00 38.24 -1.14
N ARG A 137 -20.14 37.37 -0.15
CA ARG A 137 -21.28 37.38 0.79
C ARG A 137 -21.29 38.61 1.71
N GLN A 138 -20.12 39.15 2.05
CA GLN A 138 -19.98 40.35 2.87
C GLN A 138 -20.21 41.64 2.06
N LYS A 139 -19.93 41.63 0.74
CA LYS A 139 -20.20 42.76 -0.16
C LYS A 139 -21.67 42.88 -0.61
N ASN A 140 -22.44 41.80 -0.59
CA ASN A 140 -23.87 41.82 -0.92
C ASN A 140 -24.73 41.27 0.24
N PRO A 141 -24.95 42.06 1.31
CA PRO A 141 -25.98 41.74 2.29
C PRO A 141 -27.34 41.80 1.58
N ARG A 142 -28.10 40.71 1.66
CA ARG A 142 -29.43 40.53 1.03
C ARG A 142 -30.22 41.84 0.98
N SER A 143 -30.56 42.27 -0.24
CA SER A 143 -31.57 43.29 -0.48
C SER A 143 -32.87 42.84 0.20
N THR A 144 -33.31 43.61 1.19
CA THR A 144 -34.62 43.46 1.82
C THR A 144 -35.70 43.43 0.74
N PRO A 145 -36.65 42.47 0.77
CA PRO A 145 -37.82 42.58 -0.07
C PRO A 145 -38.66 43.74 0.49
N THR A 146 -38.80 44.80 -0.29
CA THR A 146 -39.77 45.87 -0.04
C THR A 146 -41.20 45.31 -0.08
N PRO A 147 -42.12 45.89 0.71
CA PRO A 147 -43.39 45.27 1.12
C PRO A 147 -44.38 44.96 -0.01
#